data_AF-A0A7V3FN56-F1
#
_entry.id   AF-A0A7V3FN56-F1
#
_cell.length_a   1.000
_cell.length_b   1.000
_cell.length_c   1.000
_cell.angle_alpha   90.00
_cell.angle_beta   90.00
_cell.angle_gamma   90.00
#
_symmetry.space_group_name_H-M   'P 1'
#
loop_
_entity.id
_entity.type
_entity.pdbx_description
1 polymer ?
#
loop_
_entity_poly.entity_id
_entity_poly.type
_entity_poly.pdbx_seq_one_letter_code
_entity_poly.pdbx_strand_id
1 'polypeptide(L)'
;MLTRTLIQKLFAALNEELAKLGAKGEVGICGGAVMCLVFQTREATKDIDGIFEPTREIRAAGRKVAARFGISEDWLNDAAKAYFHADPPREGVLELSNLRVWAPSAEYMLAMKCISARFDGNDRGDVQFLLRYLEL
;
A
#
# COMPACT_ATOMS: atom_id res chain seq x y z
N MET A 1 -6.21 12.81 3.48
CA MET A 1 -5.92 12.12 2.21
C MET A 1 -4.42 12.07 2.02
N LEU A 2 -3.90 10.95 1.54
CA LEU A 2 -2.48 10.68 1.32
C LEU A 2 -2.17 10.83 -0.18
N THR A 3 -1.46 11.89 -0.53
CA THR A 3 -0.95 12.08 -1.90
C THR A 3 0.26 11.19 -2.15
N ARG A 4 0.63 10.99 -3.42
CA ARG A 4 1.85 10.24 -3.79
C ARG A 4 3.10 10.73 -3.02
N THR A 5 3.31 12.04 -3.01
CA THR A 5 4.46 12.66 -2.31
C THR A 5 4.40 12.42 -0.81
N LEU A 6 3.19 12.45 -0.22
CA LEU A 6 3.03 12.14 1.20
C LEU A 6 3.31 10.67 1.48
N ILE A 7 2.78 9.73 0.67
CA ILE A 7 3.04 8.29 0.81
C ILE A 7 4.54 7.99 0.79
N GLN A 8 5.29 8.58 -0.15
CA GLN A 8 6.75 8.42 -0.21
C GLN A 8 7.45 8.92 1.07
N LYS A 9 7.02 10.07 1.60
CA LYS A 9 7.54 10.59 2.88
C LYS A 9 7.20 9.69 4.06
N LEU A 10 6.01 9.11 4.08
CA LEU A 10 5.59 8.18 5.13
C LEU A 10 6.41 6.89 5.10
N PHE A 11 6.70 6.34 3.92
CA PHE A 11 7.60 5.18 3.80
C PHE A 11 9.04 5.50 4.18
N ALA A 12 9.56 6.67 3.81
CA ALA A 12 10.88 7.10 4.28
C ALA A 12 10.93 7.22 5.82
N ALA A 13 9.90 7.80 6.44
CA ALA A 13 9.82 7.87 7.90
C ALA A 13 9.62 6.51 8.56
N LEU A 14 8.86 5.60 7.94
CA LEU A 14 8.69 4.22 8.42
C LEU A 14 10.03 3.47 8.39
N ASN A 15 10.82 3.64 7.32
CA ASN A 15 12.17 3.11 7.22
C ASN A 15 13.07 3.62 8.35
N GLU A 16 13.05 4.92 8.64
CA GLU A 16 13.81 5.51 9.75
C GLU A 16 13.42 4.90 11.11
N GLU A 17 12.13 4.73 11.36
CA GLU A 17 11.64 4.12 12.61
C GLU A 17 11.98 2.63 12.71
N LEU A 18 11.94 1.88 11.60
CA LEU A 18 12.40 0.49 11.56
C LEU A 18 13.90 0.38 11.82
N ALA A 19 14.70 1.30 11.26
CA ALA A 19 16.14 1.37 11.51
C ALA A 19 16.46 1.57 13.01
N LYS A 20 15.72 2.45 13.69
CA LYS A 20 15.84 2.65 15.15
C LYS A 20 15.49 1.40 15.97
N LEU A 21 14.62 0.54 15.45
CA LEU A 21 14.26 -0.73 16.07
C LEU A 21 15.23 -1.87 15.71
N GLY A 22 16.21 -1.64 14.83
CA GLY A 22 17.08 -2.69 14.30
C GLY A 22 16.34 -3.72 13.43
N ALA A 23 15.15 -3.36 12.93
CA ALA A 23 14.31 -4.25 12.14
C ALA A 23 14.45 -3.96 10.64
N LYS A 24 14.26 -5.01 9.82
CA LYS A 24 13.97 -4.88 8.39
C LYS A 24 12.52 -5.31 8.16
N GLY A 25 11.79 -4.51 7.41
CA GLY A 25 10.39 -4.76 7.11
C GLY A 25 10.10 -4.82 5.62
N GLU A 26 9.04 -5.53 5.27
CA GLU A 26 8.46 -5.57 3.93
C GLU A 26 6.97 -5.18 4.01
N VAL A 27 6.52 -4.34 3.07
CA VAL A 27 5.13 -3.92 2.93
C VAL A 27 4.66 -4.18 1.50
N GLY A 28 3.67 -5.07 1.36
CA GLY A 28 2.92 -5.27 0.12
C GLY A 28 1.70 -4.38 0.10
N ILE A 29 1.73 -3.32 -0.70
CA ILE A 29 0.59 -2.39 -0.83
C ILE A 29 -0.43 -2.89 -1.85
N CYS A 30 -1.70 -2.55 -1.66
CA CYS A 30 -2.76 -2.80 -2.64
C CYS A 30 -3.75 -1.63 -2.70
N GLY A 31 -4.85 -1.82 -3.42
CA GLY A 31 -5.97 -0.89 -3.44
C GLY A 31 -5.59 0.52 -3.92
N GLY A 32 -6.13 1.54 -3.25
CA GLY A 32 -5.94 2.94 -3.63
C GLY A 32 -4.48 3.40 -3.60
N ALA A 33 -3.66 2.83 -2.72
CA ALA A 33 -2.23 3.16 -2.64
C ALA A 33 -1.48 2.76 -3.91
N VAL A 34 -1.80 1.61 -4.52
CA VAL A 34 -1.22 1.18 -5.80
C VAL A 34 -1.68 2.11 -6.93
N MET A 35 -2.96 2.45 -6.97
CA MET A 35 -3.50 3.38 -7.98
C MET A 35 -2.85 4.77 -7.90
N CYS A 36 -2.47 5.23 -6.71
CA CYS A 36 -1.77 6.50 -6.49
C CYS A 36 -0.26 6.43 -6.77
N LEU A 37 0.43 5.42 -6.24
CA LEU A 37 1.89 5.38 -6.22
C LEU A 37 2.48 4.72 -7.47
N VAL A 38 1.84 3.65 -7.97
CA VAL A 38 2.33 2.85 -9.10
C VAL A 38 1.73 3.36 -10.40
N PHE A 39 0.40 3.31 -10.53
CA PHE A 39 -0.29 3.66 -11.78
C PHE A 39 -0.53 5.17 -11.96
N GLN A 40 -0.44 5.95 -10.88
CA GLN A 40 -0.61 7.42 -10.90
C GLN A 40 -1.94 7.88 -11.50
N THR A 41 -2.99 7.07 -11.37
CA THR A 41 -4.34 7.37 -11.88
C THR A 41 -5.19 8.15 -10.88
N ARG A 42 -4.71 8.26 -9.63
CA ARG A 42 -5.37 8.95 -8.53
C ARG A 42 -4.40 9.90 -7.85
N GLU A 43 -4.86 11.12 -7.57
CA GLU A 43 -4.04 12.13 -6.86
C GLU A 43 -3.79 11.77 -5.39
N ALA A 44 -4.76 11.11 -4.75
CA ALA A 44 -4.67 10.71 -3.35
C ALA A 44 -5.57 9.52 -2.98
N THR A 45 -5.19 8.84 -1.90
CA THR A 45 -5.96 7.77 -1.22
C THR A 45 -6.26 8.16 0.23
N LYS A 46 -7.16 7.45 0.91
CA LYS A 46 -7.46 7.73 2.33
C LYS A 46 -6.35 7.18 3.25
N ASP A 47 -5.88 6.00 2.91
CA ASP A 47 -5.02 5.10 3.67
C ASP A 47 -4.21 4.22 2.69
N ILE A 48 -3.28 3.45 3.25
CA ILE A 48 -2.50 2.41 2.59
C ILE A 48 -2.93 1.07 3.17
N ASP A 49 -3.68 0.31 2.38
CA ASP A 49 -4.01 -1.08 2.69
C ASP A 49 -2.92 -2.01 2.16
N GLY A 50 -2.59 -3.05 2.91
CA GLY A 50 -1.60 -4.02 2.48
C GLY A 50 -1.39 -5.19 3.42
N ILE A 51 -0.33 -5.94 3.16
CA ILE A 51 0.22 -6.93 4.07
C ILE A 51 1.65 -6.55 4.41
N PHE A 52 2.10 -6.89 5.62
CA PHE A 52 3.42 -6.47 6.06
C PHE A 52 4.02 -7.36 7.14
N GLU A 53 5.33 -7.54 7.04
CA GLU A 53 6.15 -8.31 7.96
C GLU A 53 7.46 -7.59 8.32
N PRO A 54 7.95 -7.69 9.57
CA PRO A 54 7.27 -8.27 10.72
C PRO A 54 6.19 -7.32 11.26
N THR A 55 4.99 -7.87 11.51
CA THR A 55 3.77 -7.08 11.76
C THR A 55 3.86 -6.21 13.01
N ARG A 56 4.52 -6.68 14.07
CA ARG A 56 4.60 -5.97 15.36
C ARG A 56 5.43 -4.69 15.22
N GLU A 57 6.61 -4.79 14.62
CA GLU A 57 7.57 -3.71 14.44
C GLU A 57 7.02 -2.68 13.46
N ILE A 58 6.42 -3.13 12.34
CA ILE A 58 5.80 -2.24 11.36
C ILE A 58 4.64 -1.46 11.98
N ARG A 59 3.78 -2.09 12.80
CA ARG A 59 2.71 -1.36 13.51
C ARG A 59 3.26 -0.38 14.53
N ALA A 60 4.29 -0.76 15.29
CA ALA A 60 4.90 0.12 16.28
C ALA A 60 5.56 1.35 15.62
N ALA A 61 6.29 1.14 14.53
CA ALA A 61 6.89 2.19 13.72
C ALA A 61 5.81 3.05 13.03
N GLY A 62 4.77 2.41 12.48
CA GLY A 62 3.63 3.06 11.83
C GLY A 62 2.89 4.05 12.73
N ARG A 63 2.66 3.71 14.01
CA ARG A 63 2.06 4.64 14.98
C ARG A 63 2.94 5.87 15.25
N LYS A 64 4.26 5.69 15.34
CA LYS A 64 5.18 6.82 15.51
C LYS A 64 5.20 7.74 14.30
N VAL A 65 5.14 7.15 13.09
CA VAL A 65 5.00 7.92 11.84
C VAL A 65 3.68 8.68 11.83
N ALA A 66 2.57 8.03 12.21
CA ALA A 66 1.26 8.68 12.28
C ALA A 66 1.29 9.92 13.19
N ALA A 67 1.83 9.77 14.40
CA ALA A 67 2.00 10.86 15.36
C ALA A 67 2.90 11.97 14.82
N ARG A 68 4.02 11.64 14.15
CA ARG A 68 4.96 12.62 13.57
C ARG A 68 4.33 13.46 12.46
N PHE A 69 3.45 12.87 11.66
CA PHE A 69 2.82 13.54 10.51
C PHE A 69 1.41 14.08 10.82
N GLY A 70 0.87 13.85 12.02
CA GLY A 70 -0.47 14.29 12.40
C GLY A 70 -1.58 13.62 11.58
N ILE A 71 -1.40 12.34 11.22
CA ILE A 71 -2.37 11.56 10.45
C ILE A 71 -2.96 10.43 11.28
N SER A 72 -4.04 9.80 10.79
CA SER A 72 -4.67 8.65 11.45
C SER A 72 -3.65 7.53 11.71
N GLU A 73 -3.77 6.83 12.84
CA GLU A 73 -2.94 5.64 13.11
C GLU A 73 -3.18 4.51 12.09
N ASP A 74 -4.37 4.47 11.49
CA ASP A 74 -4.76 3.50 10.45
C ASP A 74 -4.31 3.89 9.04
N TRP A 75 -3.40 4.87 8.89
CA TRP A 75 -2.84 5.26 7.59
C TRP A 75 -2.14 4.10 6.87
N LEU A 76 -1.64 3.11 7.62
CA LEU A 76 -1.13 1.84 7.14
C LEU A 76 -1.87 0.71 7.87
N ASN A 77 -2.67 -0.06 7.16
CA ASN A 77 -3.50 -1.11 7.74
C ASN A 77 -3.51 -2.38 6.88
N ASP A 78 -4.06 -3.46 7.44
CA ASP A 78 -4.14 -4.79 6.80
C ASP A 78 -5.58 -5.26 6.54
N ALA A 79 -6.52 -4.33 6.34
CA ALA A 79 -7.91 -4.64 6.02
C ALA A 79 -8.05 -5.46 4.73
N ALA A 80 -7.09 -5.34 3.82
CA ALA A 80 -7.07 -6.09 2.56
C ALA A 80 -6.42 -7.48 2.66
N LYS A 81 -5.88 -7.87 3.83
CA LYS A 81 -5.13 -9.12 4.01
C LYS A 81 -5.91 -10.37 3.59
N ALA A 82 -7.23 -10.39 3.81
CA ALA A 82 -8.09 -11.52 3.46
C ALA A 82 -8.21 -11.77 1.93
N TYR A 83 -7.84 -10.79 1.10
CA TYR A 83 -7.87 -10.88 -0.36
C TYR A 83 -6.50 -11.24 -0.96
N PHE A 84 -5.47 -11.41 -0.13
CA PHE A 84 -4.17 -11.88 -0.57
C PHE A 84 -4.12 -13.42 -0.56
N HIS A 85 -3.66 -13.98 -1.66
CA HIS A 85 -3.17 -15.36 -1.71
C HIS A 85 -1.88 -15.47 -0.89
N ALA A 86 -1.51 -16.71 -0.52
CA ALA A 86 -0.34 -16.98 0.32
C ALA A 86 0.97 -16.44 -0.29
N ASP A 87 1.10 -16.47 -1.62
CA ASP A 87 2.22 -15.88 -2.34
C ASP A 87 1.72 -15.17 -3.62
N PRO A 88 1.36 -13.88 -3.53
CA PRO A 88 0.92 -13.12 -4.69
C PRO A 88 2.13 -12.79 -5.60
N PRO A 89 1.93 -12.62 -6.91
CA PRO A 89 2.97 -12.05 -7.78
C PRO A 89 3.34 -10.65 -7.27
N ARG A 90 4.64 -10.35 -7.12
CA ARG A 90 5.14 -9.11 -6.50
C ARG A 90 5.97 -8.30 -7.47
N GLU A 91 5.65 -7.03 -7.60
CA GLU A 91 6.43 -6.03 -8.32
C GLU A 91 7.06 -5.06 -7.32
N GLY A 92 8.37 -4.84 -7.42
CA GLY A 92 9.09 -3.93 -6.54
C GLY A 92 8.67 -2.47 -6.77
N VAL A 93 8.35 -1.76 -5.70
CA VAL A 93 7.91 -0.35 -5.75
C VAL A 93 8.97 0.57 -5.15
N LEU A 94 9.54 0.18 -4.01
CA LEU A 94 10.55 0.96 -3.29
C LEU A 94 11.48 0.03 -2.52
N GLU A 95 12.78 0.32 -2.55
CA GLU A 95 13.79 -0.39 -1.76
C GLU A 95 14.59 0.65 -0.95
N LEU A 96 14.52 0.55 0.38
CA LEU A 96 15.23 1.39 1.33
C LEU A 96 16.11 0.53 2.26
N SER A 97 16.86 1.16 3.17
CA SER A 97 17.83 0.46 4.05
C SER A 97 17.20 -0.61 4.94
N ASN A 98 15.97 -0.36 5.40
CA ASN A 98 15.24 -1.15 6.40
C ASN A 98 13.79 -1.43 5.98
N LEU A 99 13.37 -0.96 4.81
CA LEU A 99 12.01 -1.14 4.31
C LEU A 99 12.03 -1.47 2.82
N ARG A 100 11.39 -2.58 2.46
CA ARG A 100 11.02 -2.90 1.09
C ARG A 100 9.52 -2.71 0.90
N VAL A 101 9.12 -2.13 -0.23
CA VAL A 101 7.72 -1.97 -0.63
C VAL A 101 7.51 -2.63 -1.97
N TRP A 102 6.46 -3.43 -2.09
CA TRP A 102 6.05 -4.07 -3.33
C TRP A 102 4.54 -3.90 -3.55
N ALA A 103 4.08 -4.10 -4.78
CA ALA A 103 2.67 -4.15 -5.16
C ALA A 103 2.37 -5.46 -5.90
N PRO A 104 1.13 -5.98 -5.86
CA PRO A 104 0.73 -7.06 -6.75
C PRO A 104 0.82 -6.66 -8.22
N SER A 105 0.94 -7.64 -9.12
CA SER A 105 0.84 -7.39 -10.56
C SER A 105 -0.49 -6.73 -10.92
N ALA A 106 -0.55 -6.07 -12.09
CA ALA A 106 -1.76 -5.41 -12.56
C ALA A 106 -2.96 -6.37 -12.70
N GLU A 107 -2.73 -7.60 -13.16
CA GLU A 107 -3.76 -8.66 -13.25
C GLU A 107 -4.28 -9.05 -11.88
N TYR A 108 -3.38 -9.22 -10.91
CA TYR A 108 -3.75 -9.54 -9.54
C TYR A 108 -4.53 -8.38 -8.90
N MET A 109 -4.13 -7.15 -9.15
CA MET A 109 -4.84 -5.95 -8.73
C MET A 109 -6.25 -5.86 -9.32
N LEU A 110 -6.41 -6.20 -10.61
CA LEU A 110 -7.72 -6.27 -11.26
C LEU A 110 -8.59 -7.33 -10.58
N ALA A 111 -8.06 -8.53 -10.33
CA ALA A 111 -8.77 -9.59 -9.64
C ALA A 111 -9.22 -9.17 -8.23
N MET A 112 -8.30 -8.58 -7.43
CA MET A 112 -8.63 -8.06 -6.10
C MET A 112 -9.74 -7.01 -6.16
N LYS A 113 -9.66 -6.06 -7.10
CA LYS A 113 -10.67 -5.02 -7.28
C LYS A 113 -12.04 -5.57 -7.63
N CYS A 114 -12.10 -6.60 -8.47
CA CYS A 114 -13.35 -7.28 -8.80
C CYS A 114 -13.96 -8.01 -7.59
N ILE A 115 -13.14 -8.67 -6.77
CA ILE A 115 -13.60 -9.43 -5.59
C ILE A 115 -14.03 -8.48 -4.47
N SER A 116 -13.30 -7.39 -4.25
CA SER A 116 -13.55 -6.45 -3.15
C SER A 116 -14.48 -5.29 -3.54
N ALA A 117 -15.06 -5.32 -4.75
CA ALA A 117 -15.77 -4.19 -5.34
C ALA A 117 -16.87 -3.66 -4.42
N ARG A 118 -16.78 -2.36 -4.08
CA ARG A 118 -17.82 -1.65 -3.35
C ARG A 118 -18.58 -0.74 -4.30
N PHE A 119 -19.91 -0.80 -4.25
CA PHE A 119 -20.79 -0.07 -5.17
C PHE A 119 -20.70 1.47 -5.05
N ASP A 120 -20.20 1.97 -3.92
CA ASP A 120 -20.03 3.37 -3.56
C ASP A 120 -18.56 3.86 -3.66
N GLY A 121 -17.66 3.02 -4.19
CA GLY A 121 -16.23 3.27 -4.24
C GLY A 121 -15.68 3.78 -5.58
N ASN A 122 -14.39 4.08 -5.58
CA ASN A 122 -13.62 4.38 -6.81
C ASN A 122 -13.32 3.12 -7.65
N ASP A 123 -13.78 1.94 -7.21
CA ASP A 123 -13.40 0.65 -7.79
C ASP A 123 -13.80 0.52 -9.26
N ARG A 124 -14.92 1.11 -9.68
CA ARG A 124 -15.32 1.12 -11.10
C ARG A 124 -14.26 1.79 -11.98
N GLY A 125 -13.74 2.95 -11.55
CA GLY A 125 -12.71 3.68 -12.30
C GLY A 125 -11.39 2.92 -12.33
N ASP A 126 -11.02 2.33 -11.18
CA ASP A 126 -9.80 1.53 -11.05
C ASP A 126 -9.87 0.27 -11.95
N VAL A 127 -10.99 -0.46 -11.96
CA VAL A 127 -11.21 -1.63 -12.84
C VAL A 127 -11.17 -1.23 -14.31
N GLN A 128 -11.87 -0.15 -14.70
CA GLN A 128 -11.86 0.32 -16.08
C GLN A 128 -10.45 0.71 -16.55
N PHE A 129 -9.65 1.32 -15.67
CA PHE A 129 -8.26 1.61 -15.97
C PHE A 129 -7.45 0.32 -16.13
N LEU A 130 -7.56 -0.62 -15.19
CA LEU A 130 -6.78 -1.87 -15.20
C LEU A 130 -7.10 -2.73 -16.43
N LEU A 131 -8.38 -2.81 -16.85
CA LEU A 131 -8.76 -3.49 -18.09
C LEU A 131 -8.04 -2.88 -19.31
N ARG A 132 -8.05 -1.55 -19.44
CA ARG A 132 -7.34 -0.86 -20.53
C ARG A 132 -5.83 -1.05 -20.45
N TYR A 133 -5.26 -0.98 -19.25
CA TYR A 133 -3.82 -1.16 -19.03
C TYR A 133 -3.34 -2.56 -19.40
N LEU A 134 -4.19 -3.57 -19.17
CA LEU A 134 -3.94 -4.97 -19.48
C LEU A 134 -4.37 -5.38 -20.90
N GLU A 135 -4.92 -4.45 -21.69
CA GLU A 135 -5.46 -4.71 -23.04
C GLU A 135 -6.55 -5.80 -23.08
N LEU A 136 -7.45 -5.78 -22.07
CA LEU A 136 -8.60 -6.70 -21.91
C LEU A 136 -9.94 -6.07 -22.30
#